data_AF-F9DXI1-F1
#
_entry.id   AF-F9DXI1-F1
#
_cell.length_a   1.000
_cell.length_b   1.000
_cell.length_c   1.000
_cell.angle_alpha   90.00
_cell.angle_beta   90.00
_cell.angle_gamma   90.00
#
_symmetry.space_group_name_H-M   'P 1'
#
loop_
_entity.id
_entity.type
_entity.pdbx_description
1 polymer ?
#
loop_
_entity_poly.entity_id
_entity_poly.type
_entity_poly.pdbx_seq_one_letter_code
_entity_poly.pdbx_strand_id
1 'polypeptide(L)'
;IPLRIHAHRADDIVTILRIKEEFDIDVTIEHCTEGHLIANYISENDVMVSVGPTMSPKSKIELRNKSWKTPKTLADANILFTLTTDHSVIGIEHLITSAIMAVKHGISEQQALQAITYNSAVYMGVEDRVGSLEKGKDADLVIWNGDIFDLRSDVTHTMIDGKFVFVNDSLKTAE
;
A
#
# COMPACT_ATOMS: atom_id res chain seq x y z
N ILE A 1 -4.73 4.80 17.81
CA ILE A 1 -3.86 5.03 16.62
C ILE A 1 -2.50 4.44 16.95
N PRO A 2 -2.04 3.42 16.20
CA PRO A 2 -0.76 2.76 16.44
C PRO A 2 0.43 3.71 16.19
N LEU A 3 1.57 3.42 16.82
CA LEU A 3 2.82 4.11 16.58
C LEU A 3 3.40 3.71 15.22
N ARG A 4 3.54 4.68 14.31
CA ARG A 4 4.04 4.45 12.95
C ARG A 4 5.57 4.56 12.91
N ILE A 5 6.24 3.46 12.56
CA ILE A 5 7.69 3.35 12.71
C ILE A 5 8.38 3.19 11.36
N HIS A 6 9.25 4.13 11.05
CA HIS A 6 10.14 4.07 9.89
C HIS A 6 11.24 3.03 10.10
N ALA A 7 11.23 1.93 9.33
CA ALA A 7 12.26 0.89 9.40
C ALA A 7 12.57 0.29 8.03
N HIS A 8 13.85 0.27 7.66
CA HIS A 8 14.31 -0.28 6.39
C HIS A 8 14.94 -1.66 6.55
N ARG A 9 15.93 -1.81 7.43
CA ARG A 9 16.71 -3.05 7.54
C ARG A 9 16.01 -4.08 8.40
N ALA A 10 16.36 -5.35 8.19
CA ALA A 10 15.82 -6.44 8.97
C ALA A 10 16.09 -6.27 10.48
N ASP A 11 17.26 -5.77 10.86
CA ASP A 11 17.60 -5.51 12.26
C ASP A 11 16.83 -4.32 12.87
N ASP A 12 16.51 -3.29 12.08
CA ASP A 12 15.63 -2.19 12.53
C ASP A 12 14.21 -2.73 12.81
N ILE A 13 13.69 -3.56 11.90
CA ILE A 13 12.37 -4.18 12.01
C ILE A 13 12.31 -5.10 13.24
N VAL A 14 13.31 -5.96 13.44
CA VAL A 14 13.36 -6.84 14.63
C VAL A 14 13.45 -6.00 15.91
N THR A 15 14.19 -4.89 15.90
CA THR A 15 14.30 -4.01 17.06
C THR A 15 12.95 -3.41 17.43
N ILE A 16 12.17 -2.91 16.47
CA ILE A 16 10.85 -2.35 16.79
C ILE A 16 9.88 -3.42 17.28
N LEU A 17 9.92 -4.64 16.74
CA LEU A 17 9.07 -5.73 17.22
C LEU A 17 9.40 -6.14 18.66
N ARG A 18 10.69 -6.13 19.04
CA ARG A 18 11.08 -6.33 20.44
C ARG A 18 10.59 -5.20 21.35
N ILE A 19 10.61 -3.94 20.88
CA ILE A 19 10.07 -2.80 21.63
C ILE A 19 8.55 -2.89 21.75
N LYS A 20 7.86 -3.33 20.69
CA LYS A 20 6.41 -3.61 20.69
C LYS A 20 6.06 -4.55 21.84
N GLU A 21 6.79 -5.67 21.95
CA GLU A 21 6.60 -6.68 22.98
C GLU A 21 6.99 -6.18 24.39
N GLU A 22 8.13 -5.50 24.51
CA GLU A 22 8.64 -4.99 25.80
C GLU A 22 7.68 -4.00 26.47
N PHE A 23 7.07 -3.12 25.68
CA PHE A 23 6.24 -2.02 26.18
C PHE A 23 4.74 -2.22 25.97
N ASP A 24 4.31 -3.34 25.37
CA ASP A 24 2.91 -3.63 25.03
C ASP A 24 2.24 -2.48 24.27
N ILE A 25 2.87 -2.07 23.16
CA ILE A 25 2.39 -0.98 22.31
C ILE A 25 1.94 -1.49 20.94
N ASP A 26 0.95 -0.84 20.34
CA ASP A 26 0.60 -1.08 18.95
C ASP A 26 1.49 -0.28 18.02
N VAL A 27 2.03 -0.96 17.00
CA VAL A 27 2.93 -0.36 16.02
C VAL A 27 2.52 -0.76 14.62
N THR A 28 2.86 0.07 13.65
CA THR A 28 2.92 -0.30 12.24
C THR A 28 4.31 0.02 11.70
N ILE A 29 4.73 -0.71 10.67
CA ILE A 29 6.05 -0.52 10.06
C ILE A 29 5.88 0.20 8.74
N GLU A 30 6.61 1.30 8.55
CA GLU A 30 6.77 2.00 7.28
C GLU A 30 7.98 1.46 6.52
N HIS A 31 7.87 1.45 5.20
CA HIS A 31 8.84 1.00 4.20
C HIS A 31 9.12 -0.50 4.18
N CYS A 32 9.41 -1.13 5.33
CA CYS A 32 9.65 -2.57 5.48
C CYS A 32 10.58 -3.14 4.38
N THR A 33 11.65 -2.41 4.06
CA THR A 33 12.43 -2.64 2.82
C THR A 33 13.07 -4.02 2.75
N GLU A 34 13.59 -4.50 3.88
CA GLU A 34 14.16 -5.84 4.05
C GLU A 34 13.18 -6.84 4.68
N GLY A 35 11.89 -6.54 4.74
CA GLY A 35 10.89 -7.44 5.32
C GLY A 35 10.85 -8.83 4.68
N HIS A 36 11.21 -8.94 3.40
CA HIS A 36 11.34 -10.21 2.69
C HIS A 36 12.42 -11.15 3.25
N LEU A 37 13.40 -10.63 4.02
CA LEU A 37 14.42 -11.44 4.66
C LEU A 37 13.94 -12.09 5.96
N ILE A 38 12.89 -11.54 6.56
CA ILE A 38 12.40 -11.89 7.90
C ILE A 38 10.87 -12.05 7.93
N ALA A 39 10.24 -12.38 6.80
CA ALA A 39 8.78 -12.43 6.69
C ALA A 39 8.16 -13.36 7.74
N ASN A 40 8.73 -14.54 7.97
CA ASN A 40 8.25 -15.46 9.01
C ASN A 40 8.23 -14.80 10.40
N TYR A 41 9.29 -14.06 10.75
CA TYR A 41 9.34 -13.34 12.02
C TYR A 41 8.29 -12.23 12.10
N ILE A 42 8.07 -11.49 11.00
CA ILE A 42 7.01 -10.48 10.92
C ILE A 42 5.63 -11.12 11.11
N SER A 43 5.37 -12.27 10.49
CA SER A 43 4.07 -12.97 10.61
C SER A 43 3.76 -13.46 12.03
N GLU A 44 4.78 -13.67 12.86
CA GLU A 44 4.62 -14.10 14.25
C GLU A 44 4.30 -12.94 15.22
N ASN A 45 4.40 -11.68 14.77
CA ASN A 45 4.34 -10.49 15.65
C ASN A 45 3.10 -9.59 15.46
N ASP A 46 2.09 -10.06 14.72
CA ASP A 46 0.81 -9.36 14.47
C ASP A 46 0.98 -7.86 14.17
N VAL A 47 1.63 -7.58 13.04
CA VAL A 47 1.96 -6.20 12.61
C VAL A 47 1.60 -6.01 11.15
N MET A 48 1.05 -4.84 10.83
CA MET A 48 0.87 -4.43 9.44
C MET A 48 2.06 -3.62 8.95
N VAL A 49 2.37 -3.76 7.66
CA VAL A 49 3.53 -3.10 7.04
C VAL A 49 3.12 -2.30 5.81
N SER A 50 3.68 -1.11 5.65
CA SER A 50 3.56 -0.31 4.42
C SER A 50 4.82 -0.46 3.60
N VAL A 51 4.71 -0.99 2.38
CA VAL A 51 5.86 -1.26 1.51
C VAL A 51 5.99 -0.16 0.46
N GLY A 52 7.16 0.45 0.39
CA GLY A 52 7.48 1.48 -0.58
C GLY A 52 8.37 2.58 0.00
N PRO A 53 8.88 3.50 -0.83
CA PRO A 53 8.67 3.61 -2.28
C PRO A 53 9.60 2.67 -3.07
N THR A 54 9.04 1.65 -3.73
CA THR A 54 9.85 0.61 -4.40
C THR A 54 10.37 1.05 -5.77
N MET A 55 9.58 1.82 -6.52
CA MET A 55 9.93 2.34 -7.85
C MET A 55 10.86 3.57 -7.79
N SER A 56 11.87 3.53 -6.91
CA SER A 56 12.82 4.63 -6.72
C SER A 56 14.26 4.11 -6.55
N PRO A 57 15.28 4.95 -6.78
CA PRO A 57 16.67 4.56 -6.59
C PRO A 57 16.99 4.04 -5.18
N LYS A 58 18.04 3.23 -5.06
CA LYS A 58 18.58 2.75 -3.77
C LYS A 58 19.59 3.78 -3.24
N SER A 59 19.10 4.94 -2.82
CA SER A 59 19.92 6.10 -2.47
C SER A 59 20.72 5.96 -1.16
N LYS A 60 20.34 5.03 -0.29
CA LYS A 60 20.96 4.79 1.04
C LYS A 60 21.39 3.33 1.18
N ILE A 61 22.35 3.06 2.06
CA ILE A 61 22.87 1.70 2.31
C ILE A 61 21.78 0.72 2.76
N GLU A 62 20.86 1.16 3.61
CA GLU A 62 19.70 0.40 4.07
C GLU A 62 18.71 0.03 2.94
N LEU A 63 18.78 0.72 1.80
CA LEU A 63 17.95 0.44 0.62
C LEU A 63 18.59 -0.56 -0.34
N ARG A 64 19.80 -1.07 -0.05
CA ARG A 64 20.56 -1.96 -0.96
C ARG A 64 19.74 -3.18 -1.39
N ASN A 65 18.88 -3.69 -0.52
CA ASN A 65 18.04 -4.87 -0.74
C ASN A 65 16.61 -4.53 -1.20
N LYS A 66 16.28 -3.25 -1.41
CA LYS A 66 14.95 -2.83 -1.91
C LYS A 66 14.58 -3.58 -3.19
N SER A 67 13.42 -4.21 -3.20
CA SER A 67 12.99 -5.08 -4.30
C SER A 67 11.47 -5.26 -4.32
N TRP A 68 10.92 -5.45 -5.53
CA TRP A 68 9.55 -5.91 -5.75
C TRP A 68 9.29 -7.34 -5.26
N LYS A 69 10.32 -8.07 -4.83
CA LYS A 69 10.14 -9.33 -4.10
C LYS A 69 9.44 -9.14 -2.76
N THR A 70 9.56 -7.95 -2.13
CA THR A 70 9.01 -7.70 -0.79
C THR A 70 7.50 -7.88 -0.70
N PRO A 71 6.68 -7.22 -1.53
CA PRO A 71 5.23 -7.49 -1.55
C PRO A 71 4.90 -8.97 -1.76
N LYS A 72 5.60 -9.67 -2.66
CA LYS A 72 5.37 -11.09 -2.93
C LYS A 72 5.67 -11.97 -1.72
N THR A 73 6.83 -11.78 -1.08
CA THR A 73 7.22 -12.57 0.09
C THR A 73 6.28 -12.34 1.27
N LEU A 74 5.84 -11.10 1.48
CA LEU A 74 4.85 -10.80 2.52
C LEU A 74 3.49 -11.43 2.21
N ALA A 75 3.04 -11.36 0.96
CA ALA A 75 1.81 -12.01 0.50
C ALA A 75 1.86 -13.54 0.71
N ASP A 76 2.98 -14.18 0.37
CA ASP A 76 3.17 -15.64 0.55
C ASP A 76 3.17 -16.07 2.02
N ALA A 77 3.60 -15.18 2.91
CA ALA A 77 3.57 -15.37 4.36
C ALA A 77 2.22 -14.98 4.98
N ASN A 78 1.20 -14.66 4.18
CA ASN A 78 -0.11 -14.18 4.63
C ASN A 78 -0.06 -12.91 5.51
N ILE A 79 0.96 -12.08 5.32
CA ILE A 79 1.08 -10.80 6.04
C ILE A 79 0.29 -9.74 5.28
N LEU A 80 -0.61 -9.06 5.97
CA LEU A 80 -1.31 -7.90 5.41
C LEU A 80 -0.32 -6.74 5.23
N PHE A 81 -0.27 -6.21 4.02
CA PHE A 81 0.58 -5.08 3.69
C PHE A 81 -0.17 -4.03 2.87
N THR A 82 0.36 -2.82 2.88
CA THR A 82 -0.05 -1.71 2.02
C THR A 82 1.07 -1.34 1.04
N LEU A 83 0.73 -0.64 -0.04
CA LEU A 83 1.72 -0.04 -0.93
C LEU A 83 1.70 1.48 -0.80
N THR A 84 2.88 2.10 -0.74
CA THR A 84 3.03 3.56 -0.63
C THR A 84 3.99 4.12 -1.68
N THR A 85 3.69 5.33 -2.15
CA THR A 85 4.58 6.13 -3.00
C THR A 85 5.55 6.98 -2.18
N ASP A 86 5.32 7.09 -0.87
CA ASP A 86 6.09 7.96 0.04
C ASP A 86 6.25 9.37 -0.57
N HIS A 87 5.13 9.94 -1.03
CA HIS A 87 5.13 11.22 -1.72
C HIS A 87 5.86 12.28 -0.87
N SER A 88 6.85 13.00 -1.40
CA SER A 88 7.15 13.21 -2.83
C SER A 88 8.26 12.36 -3.44
N VAL A 89 8.71 11.27 -2.80
CA VAL A 89 9.74 10.38 -3.38
C VAL A 89 9.27 9.80 -4.72
N ILE A 90 8.01 9.38 -4.78
CA ILE A 90 7.28 9.10 -6.02
C ILE A 90 5.99 9.95 -5.98
N GLY A 91 5.61 10.54 -7.11
CA GLY A 91 4.31 11.23 -7.26
C GLY A 91 3.14 10.35 -6.82
N ILE A 92 2.16 10.92 -6.11
CA ILE A 92 0.99 10.16 -5.63
C ILE A 92 0.14 9.62 -6.79
N GLU A 93 0.15 10.34 -7.92
CA GLU A 93 -0.42 9.95 -9.20
C GLU A 93 0.15 8.62 -9.75
N HIS A 94 1.32 8.17 -9.27
CA HIS A 94 1.95 6.92 -9.69
C HIS A 94 1.70 5.75 -8.71
N LEU A 95 0.75 5.87 -7.78
CA LEU A 95 0.38 4.77 -6.88
C LEU A 95 -0.11 3.54 -7.67
N ILE A 96 -0.96 3.74 -8.68
CA ILE A 96 -1.44 2.66 -9.56
C ILE A 96 -0.28 2.03 -10.33
N THR A 97 0.64 2.84 -10.86
CA THR A 97 1.85 2.33 -11.53
C THR A 97 2.69 1.47 -10.59
N SER A 98 2.80 1.84 -9.31
CA SER A 98 3.50 1.04 -8.29
C SER A 98 2.77 -0.28 -8.00
N ALA A 99 1.44 -0.28 -7.98
CA ALA A 99 0.63 -1.49 -7.82
C ALA A 99 0.77 -2.43 -9.04
N ILE A 100 0.72 -1.91 -10.27
CA ILE A 100 0.98 -2.66 -11.51
C ILE A 100 2.37 -3.31 -11.47
N MET A 101 3.37 -2.57 -11.01
CA MET A 101 4.73 -3.10 -10.87
C MET A 101 4.82 -4.21 -9.81
N ALA A 102 4.05 -4.14 -8.73
CA ALA A 102 3.96 -5.23 -7.77
C ALA A 102 3.31 -6.48 -8.38
N VAL A 103 2.20 -6.31 -9.13
CA VAL A 103 1.52 -7.41 -9.86
C VAL A 103 2.49 -8.11 -10.82
N LYS A 104 3.22 -7.33 -11.62
CA LYS A 104 4.26 -7.83 -12.53
C LYS A 104 5.32 -8.70 -11.83
N HIS A 105 5.55 -8.50 -10.53
CA HIS A 105 6.54 -9.25 -9.74
C HIS A 105 5.91 -10.33 -8.84
N GLY A 106 4.62 -10.62 -9.01
CA GLY A 106 4.04 -11.90 -8.60
C GLY A 106 2.91 -11.84 -7.57
N ILE A 107 2.50 -10.66 -7.09
CA ILE A 107 1.23 -10.58 -6.35
C ILE A 107 0.06 -10.56 -7.33
N SER A 108 -1.11 -11.02 -6.91
CA SER A 108 -2.33 -10.93 -7.73
C SER A 108 -2.85 -9.48 -7.80
N GLU A 109 -3.63 -9.19 -8.84
CA GLU A 109 -4.35 -7.92 -8.98
C GLU A 109 -5.27 -7.64 -7.78
N GLN A 110 -5.93 -8.66 -7.24
CA GLN A 110 -6.74 -8.53 -6.03
C GLN A 110 -5.90 -8.09 -4.82
N GLN A 111 -4.75 -8.73 -4.59
CA GLN A 111 -3.84 -8.35 -3.51
C GLN A 111 -3.31 -6.92 -3.70
N ALA A 112 -2.96 -6.55 -4.94
CA ALA A 112 -2.51 -5.20 -5.25
C ALA A 112 -3.60 -4.16 -4.98
N LEU A 113 -4.85 -4.42 -5.39
CA LEU A 113 -6.00 -3.55 -5.16
C LEU A 113 -6.29 -3.40 -3.66
N GLN A 114 -6.29 -4.50 -2.91
CA GLN A 114 -6.44 -4.48 -1.46
C GLN A 114 -5.33 -3.68 -0.78
N ALA A 115 -4.08 -3.82 -1.22
CA ALA A 115 -2.92 -3.12 -0.66
C ALA A 115 -2.97 -1.60 -0.85
N ILE A 116 -3.75 -1.08 -1.80
CA ILE A 116 -3.95 0.36 -2.02
C ILE A 116 -5.33 0.87 -1.60
N THR A 117 -6.24 -0.01 -1.16
CA THR A 117 -7.59 0.33 -0.71
C THR A 117 -7.85 -0.19 0.71
N TYR A 118 -8.45 -1.37 0.84
CA TYR A 118 -8.92 -1.91 2.12
C TYR A 118 -7.80 -2.08 3.15
N ASN A 119 -6.66 -2.67 2.77
CA ASN A 119 -5.54 -2.84 3.70
C ASN A 119 -5.01 -1.47 4.16
N SER A 120 -5.02 -0.46 3.31
CA SER A 120 -4.62 0.91 3.70
C SER A 120 -5.60 1.53 4.70
N ALA A 121 -6.90 1.25 4.56
CA ALA A 121 -7.90 1.68 5.52
C ALA A 121 -7.71 0.99 6.89
N VAL A 122 -7.49 -0.33 6.90
CA VAL A 122 -7.18 -1.10 8.12
C VAL A 122 -5.88 -0.60 8.77
N TYR A 123 -4.84 -0.37 7.96
CA TYR A 123 -3.55 0.17 8.42
C TYR A 123 -3.70 1.52 9.14
N MET A 124 -4.66 2.34 8.71
CA MET A 124 -4.96 3.64 9.31
C MET A 124 -6.03 3.59 10.41
N GLY A 125 -6.70 2.44 10.61
CA GLY A 125 -7.80 2.28 11.56
C GLY A 125 -9.07 3.06 11.16
N VAL A 126 -9.38 3.09 9.86
CA VAL A 126 -10.56 3.78 9.28
C VAL A 126 -11.32 2.89 8.29
N GLU A 127 -11.15 1.58 8.39
CA GLU A 127 -11.80 0.58 7.54
C GLU A 127 -13.32 0.54 7.72
N ASP A 128 -13.85 1.06 8.83
CA ASP A 128 -15.29 1.26 9.05
C ASP A 128 -15.88 2.34 8.14
N ARG A 129 -15.03 3.25 7.63
CA ARG A 129 -15.42 4.37 6.78
C ARG A 129 -15.06 4.19 5.31
N VAL A 130 -13.88 3.67 4.98
CA VAL A 130 -13.37 3.65 3.59
C VAL A 130 -12.68 2.34 3.22
N GLY A 131 -12.25 2.22 1.97
CA GLY A 131 -11.39 1.13 1.48
C GLY A 131 -12.13 -0.08 0.91
N SER A 132 -13.45 -0.17 1.04
CA SER A 132 -14.26 -1.16 0.32
C SER A 132 -15.65 -0.64 -0.06
N LEU A 133 -16.30 -1.30 -1.03
CA LEU A 133 -17.64 -0.96 -1.51
C LEU A 133 -18.69 -1.70 -0.70
N GLU A 134 -19.02 -1.18 0.47
CA GLU A 134 -19.97 -1.79 1.41
C GLU A 134 -20.99 -0.76 1.91
N LYS A 135 -22.21 -1.23 2.22
CA LYS A 135 -23.25 -0.36 2.76
C LYS A 135 -22.83 0.21 4.12
N GLY A 136 -22.94 1.52 4.27
CA GLY A 136 -22.61 2.24 5.51
C GLY A 136 -21.26 2.93 5.49
N LYS A 137 -20.40 2.63 4.50
CA LYS A 137 -19.13 3.33 4.27
C LYS A 137 -19.31 4.62 3.50
N ASP A 138 -18.32 5.50 3.58
CA ASP A 138 -18.25 6.76 2.86
C ASP A 138 -18.23 6.49 1.35
N ALA A 139 -18.95 7.31 0.59
CA ALA A 139 -19.07 7.18 -0.86
C ALA A 139 -17.84 7.77 -1.57
N ASP A 140 -16.69 7.16 -1.32
CA ASP A 140 -15.39 7.48 -1.90
C ASP A 140 -15.11 6.52 -3.06
N LEU A 141 -15.40 6.97 -4.28
CA LEU A 141 -15.43 6.13 -5.47
C LEU A 141 -14.57 6.71 -6.59
N VAL A 142 -13.91 5.84 -7.34
CA VAL A 142 -13.21 6.20 -8.58
C VAL A 142 -13.79 5.39 -9.72
N ILE A 143 -14.22 6.07 -10.78
CA ILE A 143 -14.78 5.44 -11.99
C ILE A 143 -13.73 5.49 -13.08
N TRP A 144 -13.35 4.32 -13.58
CA TRP A 144 -12.39 4.15 -14.67
C TRP A 144 -13.12 3.80 -15.97
N ASN A 145 -12.57 4.19 -17.12
CA ASN A 145 -13.09 3.79 -18.44
C ASN A 145 -12.65 2.37 -18.88
N GLY A 146 -11.90 1.67 -18.03
CA GLY A 146 -11.35 0.34 -18.29
C GLY A 146 -10.80 -0.30 -17.02
N ASP A 147 -9.97 -1.32 -17.20
CA ASP A 147 -9.30 -2.01 -16.09
C ASP A 147 -8.28 -1.09 -15.40
N ILE A 148 -8.29 -1.05 -14.06
CA ILE A 148 -7.39 -0.20 -13.25
C ILE A 148 -5.90 -0.56 -13.41
N PHE A 149 -5.58 -1.80 -13.77
CA PHE A 149 -4.21 -2.26 -14.00
C PHE A 149 -3.78 -2.15 -15.48
N ASP A 150 -4.66 -1.71 -16.37
CA ASP A 150 -4.29 -1.31 -17.73
C ASP A 150 -3.83 0.16 -17.73
N LEU A 151 -2.56 0.39 -18.07
CA LEU A 151 -1.97 1.75 -18.15
C LEU A 151 -2.63 2.67 -19.18
N ARG A 152 -3.48 2.12 -20.06
CA ARG A 152 -4.27 2.88 -21.05
C ARG A 152 -5.61 3.35 -20.49
N SER A 153 -6.02 2.86 -19.33
CA SER A 153 -7.24 3.29 -18.67
C SER A 153 -7.03 4.62 -17.96
N ASP A 154 -8.07 5.44 -17.97
CA ASP A 154 -8.10 6.75 -17.35
C ASP A 154 -9.24 6.84 -16.33
N VAL A 155 -9.01 7.65 -15.30
CA VAL A 155 -10.07 8.05 -14.38
C VAL A 155 -11.04 8.96 -15.13
N THR A 156 -12.32 8.58 -15.13
CA THR A 156 -13.41 9.40 -15.67
C THR A 156 -14.00 10.29 -14.59
N HIS A 157 -14.17 9.78 -13.37
CA HIS A 157 -14.77 10.50 -12.25
C HIS A 157 -14.14 10.09 -10.93
N THR A 158 -14.09 11.04 -10.00
CA THR A 158 -13.79 10.76 -8.58
C THR A 158 -14.87 11.38 -7.73
N MET A 159 -15.37 10.60 -6.78
CA MET A 159 -16.35 10.97 -5.78
C MET A 159 -15.70 10.88 -4.40
N ILE A 160 -15.94 11.87 -3.55
CA ILE A 160 -15.57 11.87 -2.13
C ILE A 160 -16.81 12.29 -1.34
N ASP A 161 -17.15 11.53 -0.30
CA ASP A 161 -18.34 11.76 0.53
C ASP A 161 -19.64 11.95 -0.28
N GLY A 162 -19.79 11.18 -1.37
CA GLY A 162 -20.98 11.25 -2.24
C GLY A 162 -21.00 12.43 -3.22
N LYS A 163 -19.93 13.23 -3.29
CA LYS A 163 -19.82 14.39 -4.19
C LYS A 163 -18.74 14.18 -5.23
N PHE A 164 -19.06 14.42 -6.50
CA PHE A 164 -18.05 14.42 -7.54
C PHE A 164 -17.06 15.58 -7.35
N VAL A 165 -15.79 15.25 -7.14
CA VAL A 165 -14.68 16.20 -6.97
C VAL A 165 -13.78 16.27 -8.20
N PHE A 166 -13.87 15.27 -9.08
CA PHE A 166 -13.16 15.24 -10.35
C PHE A 166 -14.06 14.65 -11.43
N VAL A 167 -14.03 15.26 -12.61
CA VAL A 167 -14.66 14.78 -13.83
C VAL A 167 -13.70 15.03 -14.98
N ASN A 168 -13.40 13.98 -15.75
CA ASN A 168 -12.54 14.09 -16.91
C ASN A 168 -13.36 14.51 -18.14
N ASP A 169 -13.43 15.82 -18.39
CA ASP A 169 -14.19 16.37 -19.52
C ASP A 169 -13.64 15.98 -20.89
N SER A 170 -12.35 15.59 -20.99
CA SER A 170 -11.74 15.19 -22.27
C SER A 170 -12.27 13.86 -22.82
N LEU A 171 -12.89 13.03 -21.97
CA LEU A 171 -13.48 11.75 -22.36
C LEU A 171 -14.96 11.88 -22.75
N LYS A 172 -15.56 13.08 -22.66
CA LYS A 172 -16.97 13.33 -23.00
C LYS A 172 -17.22 13.50 -24.51
N THR A 173 -16.18 13.63 -25.34
CA THR A 173 -16.31 14.01 -26.76
C THR A 173 -16.41 12.85 -27.75
N ALA A 174 -17.07 11.76 -27.38
CA ALA A 174 -17.35 10.65 -28.30
C ALA A 174 -18.85 10.31 -28.29
N GLU A 175 -19.68 11.25 -28.74
CA GLU A 175 -21.05 11.01 -29.23
C GLU A 175 -21.22 11.62 -30.62
#